data_AF-A0A356X6G4-F1
#
_entry.id   AF-A0A356X6G4-F1
#
_cell.length_a   1.000
_cell.length_b   1.000
_cell.length_c   1.000
_cell.angle_alpha   90.00
_cell.angle_beta   90.00
_cell.angle_gamma   90.00
#
_symmetry.space_group_name_H-M   'P 1'
#
loop_
_entity.id
_entity.type
_entity.pdbx_description
1 polymer ?
#
loop_
_entity_poly.entity_id
_entity_poly.type
_entity_poly.pdbx_seq_one_letter_code
_entity_poly.pdbx_strand_id
1 'polypeptide(L)'
;MRITGITTAGFGAMGSNYPTPDMLHPEEAAKENNPPSSAGLIAMAPEGDQALAQVGTDLFVVTVPQVGGEAPSIRVGGSSSSFPTKKLTDIGGQFTAWSWDADRAHWSIGNAHVIYDLEAAEAYEDSVEAAKEMEAEEEEESDPEEESEEEADEAKEEEKEDEGYKPQEIKISVMADRDIPEGELVLRGATVITMDGDEIIENADLVIRNNRIVGVGARGEVEIPSGADIKDVSGKTIIPGFVDTHAHF
;
A
#
# COMPACT_ATOMS: atom_id res chain seq x y z
N MET A 1 8.93 9.81 25.59
CA MET A 1 9.67 10.00 24.33
C MET A 1 8.69 10.44 23.26
N ARG A 2 9.09 11.30 22.31
CA ARG A 2 8.25 11.70 21.18
C ARG A 2 8.95 11.32 19.88
N ILE A 3 8.27 10.60 19.00
CA ILE A 3 8.78 10.28 17.66
C ILE A 3 7.93 11.01 16.62
N THR A 4 8.59 11.67 15.68
CA THR A 4 7.95 12.43 14.60
C THR A 4 8.62 12.11 13.27
N GLY A 5 7.86 11.97 12.20
CA GLY A 5 8.35 11.86 10.84
C GLY A 5 8.83 13.18 10.24
N ILE A 6 9.08 13.15 8.94
CA ILE A 6 9.24 14.36 8.14
C ILE A 6 7.92 15.10 7.96
N THR A 7 8.00 16.38 7.63
CA THR A 7 6.87 17.11 7.05
C THR A 7 6.68 16.62 5.62
N THR A 8 5.65 15.80 5.39
CA THR A 8 5.23 15.39 4.05
C THR A 8 4.20 16.37 3.53
N ALA A 9 4.45 17.06 2.41
CA ALA A 9 3.41 17.85 1.74
C ALA A 9 2.20 16.93 1.43
N GLY A 10 1.01 17.25 1.95
CA GLY A 10 -0.18 16.44 1.78
C GLY A 10 -0.38 15.29 2.77
N PHE A 11 -0.92 15.59 3.94
CA PHE A 11 -2.15 14.96 4.50
C PHE A 11 -2.49 15.72 5.78
N GLY A 12 -3.42 16.67 5.69
CA GLY A 12 -3.86 17.43 6.87
C GLY A 12 -4.58 16.50 7.84
N ALA A 13 -4.14 16.46 9.10
CA ALA A 13 -4.94 15.86 10.17
C ALA A 13 -6.31 16.55 10.18
N MET A 14 -7.39 15.78 10.01
CA MET A 14 -8.77 16.29 10.18
C MET A 14 -8.95 16.72 11.64
N GLY A 15 -8.64 17.98 11.93
CA GLY A 15 -9.04 18.64 13.17
C GLY A 15 -10.56 18.76 13.24
N SER A 16 -11.10 18.60 14.45
CA SER A 16 -12.54 18.51 14.76
C SER A 16 -13.33 19.81 14.59
N ASN A 17 -12.98 20.70 13.67
CA ASN A 17 -13.68 21.96 13.44
C ASN A 17 -13.88 22.18 11.94
N TYR A 18 -15.00 21.66 11.41
CA TYR A 18 -15.50 22.09 10.10
C TYR A 18 -16.33 23.36 10.28
N PRO A 19 -15.95 24.52 9.72
CA PRO A 19 -16.94 25.44 9.19
C PRO A 19 -17.50 24.86 7.88
N THR A 20 -18.76 25.18 7.62
CA THR A 20 -19.59 24.81 6.46
C THR A 20 -18.90 24.92 5.09
N PRO A 21 -19.36 24.17 4.07
CA PRO A 21 -18.78 24.20 2.73
C PRO A 21 -19.17 25.50 2.03
N ASP A 22 -18.37 26.56 2.23
CA ASP A 22 -18.43 27.76 1.41
C ASP A 22 -17.22 27.75 0.46
N MET A 23 -17.48 27.78 -0.85
CA MET A 23 -16.52 27.49 -1.93
C MET A 23 -15.48 28.60 -2.20
N LEU A 24 -15.28 29.55 -1.29
CA LEU A 24 -14.28 30.61 -1.45
C LEU A 24 -13.72 31.02 -0.07
N HIS A 25 -12.50 30.59 0.26
CA HIS A 25 -11.79 31.02 1.46
C HIS A 25 -10.65 32.01 1.12
N PRO A 26 -10.50 33.13 1.85
CA PRO A 26 -9.43 34.11 1.60
C PRO A 26 -8.03 33.54 1.84
N GLU A 27 -7.08 33.96 1.00
CA GLU A 27 -5.72 33.40 0.78
C GLU A 27 -4.84 33.16 2.02
N GLU A 28 -5.16 33.73 3.18
CA GLU A 28 -4.31 33.61 4.38
C GLU A 28 -4.65 32.41 5.29
N ALA A 29 -5.86 31.85 5.21
CA ALA A 29 -6.25 30.66 6.01
C ALA A 29 -5.83 29.33 5.36
N ALA A 30 -5.44 29.36 4.09
CA ALA A 30 -5.03 28.20 3.30
C ALA A 30 -3.50 28.01 3.26
N LYS A 31 -2.74 28.60 4.19
CA LYS A 31 -1.38 28.13 4.44
C LYS A 31 -1.49 26.75 5.07
N GLU A 32 -1.15 25.73 4.29
CA GLU A 32 -1.03 24.35 4.73
C GLU A 32 -0.13 24.29 5.97
N ASN A 33 -0.75 24.31 7.15
CA ASN A 33 -0.06 24.07 8.39
C ASN A 33 0.19 22.56 8.41
N ASN A 34 1.36 22.16 7.91
CA ASN A 34 1.74 20.77 7.76
C ASN A 34 2.78 20.41 8.83
N PRO A 35 2.36 20.24 10.10
CA PRO A 35 3.28 19.82 11.15
C PRO A 35 3.82 18.42 10.82
N PRO A 36 5.04 18.09 11.26
CA PRO A 36 5.60 16.76 11.07
C PRO A 36 4.67 15.69 11.66
N SER A 37 4.42 14.62 10.90
CA SER A 37 3.56 13.51 11.34
C SER A 37 4.08 12.93 12.64
N SER A 38 3.26 12.86 13.69
CA SER A 38 3.63 12.13 14.90
C SER A 38 3.51 10.62 14.69
N ALA A 39 4.32 9.84 15.39
CA ALA A 39 4.12 8.41 15.43
C ALA A 39 2.73 8.06 16.01
N GLY A 40 1.95 7.28 15.26
CA GLY A 40 0.65 6.76 15.71
C GLY A 40 0.81 5.58 16.67
N LEU A 41 1.92 4.86 16.59
CA LEU A 41 2.30 3.80 17.51
C LEU A 41 3.80 3.89 17.81
N ILE A 42 4.14 3.69 19.09
CA ILE A 42 5.50 3.49 19.58
C ILE A 42 5.46 2.28 20.50
N ALA A 43 6.20 1.23 20.14
CA ALA A 43 6.29 0.00 20.90
C ALA A 43 7.77 -0.32 21.21
N MET A 44 8.16 -0.25 22.48
CA MET A 44 9.49 -0.70 22.90
C MET A 44 9.68 -2.17 22.57
N ALA A 45 10.88 -2.52 22.13
CA ALA A 45 11.30 -3.91 22.03
C ALA A 45 11.17 -4.58 23.41
N PRO A 46 10.82 -5.88 23.48
CA PRO A 46 10.77 -6.63 24.74
C PRO A 46 12.08 -6.60 25.51
N GLU A 47 13.22 -6.54 24.80
CA GLU A 47 14.56 -6.45 25.34
C GLU A 47 15.39 -5.40 24.57
N GLY A 48 16.47 -4.91 25.18
CA GLY A 48 17.34 -3.90 24.57
C GLY A 48 16.78 -2.48 24.63
N ASP A 49 17.29 -1.62 23.76
CA ASP A 49 16.99 -0.19 23.70
C ASP A 49 16.29 0.22 22.40
N GLN A 50 15.78 -0.72 21.62
CA GLN A 50 15.08 -0.42 20.37
C GLN A 50 13.57 -0.19 20.58
N ALA A 51 12.95 0.54 19.65
CA ALA A 51 11.51 0.68 19.56
C ALA A 51 11.02 0.65 18.11
N LEU A 52 9.88 0.01 17.90
CA LEU A 52 9.10 0.14 16.68
C LEU A 52 8.30 1.43 16.73
N ALA A 53 8.32 2.18 15.64
CA ALA A 53 7.61 3.43 15.48
C ALA A 53 6.85 3.43 14.15
N GLN A 54 5.53 3.62 14.22
CA GLN A 54 4.71 3.78 13.03
C GLN A 54 4.43 5.26 12.80
N VAL A 55 4.92 5.81 11.69
CA VAL A 55 4.63 7.19 11.28
C VAL A 55 3.92 7.17 9.93
N GLY A 56 2.66 7.59 9.90
CA GLY A 56 1.80 7.33 8.75
C GLY A 56 1.60 5.83 8.57
N THR A 57 1.89 5.32 7.37
CA THR A 57 1.89 3.88 7.07
C THR A 57 3.27 3.25 7.22
N ASP A 58 4.33 4.06 7.37
CA ASP A 58 5.69 3.56 7.40
C ASP A 58 6.09 3.09 8.80
N LEU A 59 6.83 1.97 8.84
CA LEU A 59 7.39 1.42 10.05
C LEU A 59 8.89 1.69 10.13
N PHE A 60 9.33 2.09 11.31
CA PHE A 60 10.72 2.35 11.62
C PHE A 60 11.14 1.59 12.88
N VAL A 61 12.39 1.15 12.90
CA VAL A 61 13.08 0.79 14.14
C VAL A 61 13.97 1.97 14.54
N VAL A 62 13.88 2.38 15.80
CA VAL A 62 14.65 3.49 16.35
C VAL A 62 15.39 3.06 17.60
N THR A 63 16.62 3.52 17.76
CA THR A 63 17.35 3.37 19.02
C THR A 63 16.88 4.41 20.03
N VAL A 64 16.46 3.97 21.21
CA VAL A 64 15.93 4.82 22.28
C VAL A 64 17.04 5.13 23.29
N PRO A 65 17.55 6.38 23.31
CA PRO A 65 18.63 6.75 24.20
C PRO A 65 18.17 6.78 25.67
N GLN A 66 18.95 6.18 26.55
CA GLN A 66 18.77 6.23 28.00
C GLN A 66 19.33 7.55 28.54
N VAL A 67 18.50 8.60 28.60
CA VAL A 67 18.90 9.91 29.14
C VAL A 67 18.35 10.14 30.55
N GLY A 68 19.18 10.66 31.45
CA GLY A 68 18.74 11.13 32.76
C GLY A 68 18.14 12.54 32.66
N GLY A 69 16.83 12.65 32.40
CA GLY A 69 16.16 13.95 32.30
C GLY A 69 14.90 13.94 31.45
N GLU A 70 14.64 15.05 30.76
CA GLU A 70 13.50 15.16 29.85
C GLU A 70 13.60 14.17 28.69
N ALA A 71 12.48 13.54 28.35
CA ALA A 71 12.46 12.51 27.33
C ALA A 71 12.79 13.13 25.94
N PRO A 72 13.72 12.53 25.17
CA PRO A 72 14.18 13.11 23.92
C PRO A 72 13.10 13.01 22.84
N SER A 73 13.24 13.89 21.84
CA SER A 73 12.47 13.85 20.60
C SER A 73 13.33 13.22 19.51
N ILE A 74 12.81 12.17 18.87
CA ILE A 74 13.49 11.47 17.77
C ILE A 74 12.75 11.82 16.47
N ARG A 75 13.50 12.24 15.45
CA ARG A 75 12.98 12.44 14.09
C ARG A 75 13.28 11.21 13.24
N VAL A 76 12.28 10.68 12.54
CA VAL A 76 12.43 9.56 11.61
C VAL A 76 12.14 10.03 10.18
N GLY A 77 12.82 9.44 9.21
CA GLY A 77 12.74 9.86 7.80
C GLY A 77 13.54 11.14 7.49
N GLY A 78 14.04 11.23 6.27
CA GLY A 78 14.91 12.33 5.81
C GLY A 78 16.36 12.23 6.29
N SER A 79 17.21 13.16 5.83
CA SER A 79 18.67 13.12 6.03
C SER A 79 19.16 13.64 7.40
N SER A 80 18.25 13.96 8.33
CA SER A 80 18.59 14.68 9.58
C SER A 80 18.02 14.02 10.85
N SER A 81 18.04 12.68 10.89
CA SER A 81 17.73 11.99 12.15
C SER A 81 18.78 12.28 13.21
N SER A 82 18.34 12.51 14.45
CA SER A 82 19.21 12.80 15.59
C SER A 82 19.69 11.53 16.32
N PHE A 83 19.14 10.38 15.98
CA PHE A 83 19.47 9.07 16.55
C PHE A 83 19.42 8.02 15.43
N PRO A 84 20.05 6.84 15.57
CA PRO A 84 19.94 5.79 14.57
C PRO A 84 18.47 5.38 14.35
N THR A 85 18.02 5.44 13.09
CA THR A 85 16.66 5.05 12.68
C THR A 85 16.71 4.32 11.35
N LYS A 86 16.03 3.18 11.25
CA LYS A 86 15.93 2.37 10.03
C LYS A 86 14.47 2.26 9.59
N LYS A 87 14.19 2.53 8.32
CA LYS A 87 12.86 2.30 7.73
C LYS A 87 12.76 0.82 7.35
N LEU A 88 11.70 0.15 7.80
CA LEU A 88 11.48 -1.27 7.51
C LEU A 88 10.59 -1.52 6.28
N THR A 89 9.72 -0.57 5.96
CA THR A 89 8.67 -0.74 4.95
C THR A 89 8.94 0.07 3.69
N ASP A 90 8.66 -0.54 2.54
CA ASP A 90 8.58 0.08 1.23
C ASP A 90 7.21 0.75 1.01
N ILE A 91 6.12 -0.02 1.16
CA ILE A 91 4.72 0.40 0.91
C ILE A 91 3.94 0.75 2.18
N GLY A 92 4.47 0.35 3.34
CA GLY A 92 3.87 0.52 4.66
C GLY A 92 3.31 -0.77 5.27
N GLY A 93 2.77 -0.66 6.49
CA GLY A 93 2.28 -1.80 7.24
C GLY A 93 1.25 -1.44 8.32
N GLN A 94 0.50 -2.45 8.75
CA GLN A 94 -0.49 -2.37 9.83
C GLN A 94 -0.27 -3.48 10.84
N PHE A 95 -0.89 -3.34 12.02
CA PHE A 95 -0.86 -4.36 13.09
C PHE A 95 0.56 -4.79 13.48
N THR A 96 1.45 -3.81 13.64
CA THR A 96 2.85 -4.10 13.93
C THR A 96 3.05 -4.69 15.32
N ALA A 97 3.96 -5.64 15.43
CA ALA A 97 4.33 -6.29 16.68
C ALA A 97 5.80 -6.74 16.67
N TRP A 98 6.40 -6.81 17.84
CA TRP A 98 7.70 -7.46 18.03
C TRP A 98 7.54 -8.98 18.16
N SER A 99 8.56 -9.73 17.72
CA SER A 99 8.79 -11.06 18.26
C SER A 99 9.14 -10.98 19.75
N TRP A 100 8.98 -12.08 20.47
CA TRP A 100 9.17 -12.11 21.92
C TRP A 100 10.64 -11.90 22.33
N ASP A 101 11.56 -12.26 21.44
CA ASP A 101 13.01 -12.19 21.53
C ASP A 101 13.58 -10.87 20.97
N ALA A 102 12.72 -9.95 20.52
CA ALA A 102 13.09 -8.64 19.99
C ALA A 102 13.98 -8.64 18.72
N ASP A 103 14.17 -9.80 18.09
CA ASP A 103 14.98 -9.95 16.88
C ASP A 103 14.20 -9.63 15.59
N ARG A 104 12.86 -9.65 15.65
CA ARG A 104 11.98 -9.54 14.49
C ARG A 104 10.86 -8.55 14.70
N ALA A 105 10.57 -7.83 13.63
CA ALA A 105 9.37 -7.03 13.50
C ALA A 105 8.35 -7.75 12.61
N HIS A 106 7.11 -7.76 13.06
CA HIS A 106 5.97 -8.30 12.33
C HIS A 106 5.04 -7.17 11.93
N TRP A 107 4.42 -7.29 10.76
CA TRP A 107 3.27 -6.46 10.36
C TRP A 107 2.43 -7.20 9.32
N SER A 108 1.29 -6.61 8.96
CA SER A 108 0.46 -7.10 7.87
C SER A 108 0.20 -6.01 6.85
N ILE A 109 0.09 -6.40 5.59
CA ILE A 109 -0.32 -5.53 4.48
C ILE A 109 -1.21 -6.32 3.52
N GLY A 110 -2.45 -5.85 3.32
CA GLY A 110 -3.45 -6.60 2.57
C GLY A 110 -3.70 -7.99 3.18
N ASN A 111 -3.44 -9.05 2.41
CA ASN A 111 -3.54 -10.43 2.87
C ASN A 111 -2.18 -11.06 3.24
N ALA A 112 -1.12 -10.27 3.33
CA ALA A 112 0.22 -10.75 3.65
C ALA A 112 0.59 -10.45 5.10
N HIS A 113 1.18 -11.43 5.78
CA HIS A 113 1.91 -11.27 7.03
C HIS A 113 3.40 -11.21 6.74
N VAL A 114 4.06 -10.14 7.18
CA VAL A 114 5.47 -9.89 6.91
C VAL A 114 6.27 -10.07 8.19
N ILE A 115 7.42 -10.71 8.07
CA ILE A 115 8.39 -10.93 9.14
C ILE A 115 9.73 -10.36 8.68
N TYR A 116 10.19 -9.33 9.37
CA TYR A 116 11.48 -8.71 9.13
C TYR A 116 12.45 -9.10 10.24
N ASP A 117 13.55 -9.74 9.87
CA ASP A 117 14.58 -10.18 10.79
C ASP A 117 15.72 -9.15 10.80
N LEU A 118 15.94 -8.53 11.96
CA LEU A 118 16.85 -7.39 12.09
C LEU A 118 18.31 -7.80 11.91
N GLU A 119 18.69 -8.94 12.48
CA GLU A 119 20.05 -9.49 12.38
C GLU A 119 20.35 -9.93 10.94
N ALA A 120 19.40 -10.61 10.29
CA ALA A 120 19.58 -10.99 8.88
C ALA A 120 19.67 -9.77 7.96
N ALA A 121 18.94 -8.69 8.27
CA ALA A 121 19.00 -7.46 7.50
C ALA A 121 20.32 -6.71 7.68
N GLU A 122 20.86 -6.66 8.91
CA GLU A 122 22.19 -6.09 9.19
C GLU A 122 23.28 -6.90 8.48
N ALA A 123 23.25 -8.23 8.58
CA ALA A 123 24.21 -9.09 7.89
C ALA A 123 24.16 -8.96 6.35
N TYR A 124 22.99 -8.71 5.77
CA TYR A 124 22.85 -8.41 4.35
C TYR A 124 23.51 -7.06 4.00
N GLU A 125 23.23 -6.01 4.79
CA GLU A 125 23.82 -4.69 4.59
C GLU A 125 25.35 -4.72 4.71
N ASP A 126 25.89 -5.37 5.74
CA ASP A 126 27.33 -5.56 5.93
C ASP A 126 27.97 -6.30 4.73
N SER A 127 27.29 -7.33 4.21
CA SER A 127 27.77 -8.09 3.04
C SER A 127 27.77 -7.24 1.77
N VAL A 128 26.79 -6.36 1.60
CA VAL A 128 26.71 -5.46 0.44
C VAL A 128 27.76 -4.35 0.55
N GLU A 129 27.98 -3.79 1.73
CA GLU A 129 29.03 -2.79 1.97
C GLU A 129 30.42 -3.39 1.71
N ALA A 130 30.70 -4.58 2.25
CA ALA A 130 31.96 -5.27 2.01
C ALA A 130 32.20 -5.60 0.53
N ALA A 131 31.16 -5.99 -0.22
CA ALA A 131 31.27 -6.21 -1.66
C ALA A 131 31.62 -4.92 -2.42
N LYS A 132 30.94 -3.81 -2.09
CA LYS A 132 31.23 -2.48 -2.68
C LYS A 132 32.63 -1.98 -2.35
N GLU A 133 33.11 -2.24 -1.13
CA GLU A 133 34.49 -1.90 -0.75
C GLU A 133 35.51 -2.74 -1.55
N MET A 134 35.27 -4.04 -1.72
CA MET A 134 36.14 -4.90 -2.54
C MET A 134 36.14 -4.50 -4.02
N GLU A 135 34.97 -4.18 -4.59
CA GLU A 135 34.86 -3.67 -5.97
C GLU A 135 35.63 -2.35 -6.14
N ALA A 136 35.52 -1.43 -5.17
CA ALA A 136 36.26 -0.17 -5.20
C ALA A 136 37.78 -0.36 -5.07
N GLU A 137 38.23 -1.32 -4.24
CA GLU A 137 39.66 -1.67 -4.13
C GLU A 137 40.19 -2.35 -5.41
N GLU A 138 39.40 -3.20 -6.07
CA GLU A 138 39.76 -3.81 -7.35
C GLU A 138 39.86 -2.77 -8.49
N GLU A 139 38.97 -1.78 -8.52
CA GLU A 139 39.04 -0.64 -9.44
C GLU A 139 40.25 0.28 -9.17
N GLU A 140 40.72 0.40 -7.92
CA GLU A 140 41.92 1.19 -7.59
C GLU A 140 43.23 0.44 -7.90
N GLU A 141 43.23 -0.90 -7.95
CA GLU A 141 44.39 -1.73 -8.29
C GLU A 141 44.56 -2.02 -9.79
N SER A 142 43.57 -1.73 -10.64
CA SER A 142 43.67 -1.89 -12.10
C SER A 142 44.48 -0.74 -12.76
N ASP A 143 45.41 -1.09 -13.68
CA ASP A 143 46.24 -0.11 -14.41
C ASP A 143 45.44 0.47 -15.59
N PRO A 144 45.22 1.80 -15.71
CA PRO A 144 44.31 2.40 -16.69
C PRO A 144 44.73 2.26 -18.16
N GLU A 145 45.84 1.56 -18.46
CA GLU A 145 46.34 1.32 -19.83
C GLU A 145 46.05 -0.10 -20.39
N GLU A 146 45.42 -1.01 -19.63
CA GLU A 146 45.01 -2.34 -20.12
C GLU A 146 43.49 -2.60 -20.14
N GLU A 147 42.63 -1.59 -19.96
CA GLU A 147 41.20 -1.75 -20.23
C GLU A 147 40.91 -1.65 -21.72
N SER A 148 40.67 -2.80 -22.36
CA SER A 148 40.08 -2.83 -23.70
C SER A 148 38.60 -2.46 -23.64
N GLU A 149 38.12 -1.70 -24.62
CA GLU A 149 36.73 -1.19 -24.71
C GLU A 149 35.64 -2.29 -24.67
N GLU A 150 35.99 -3.57 -24.72
CA GLU A 150 35.07 -4.71 -24.61
C GLU A 150 34.75 -5.11 -23.16
N GLU A 151 35.62 -4.86 -22.17
CA GLU A 151 35.35 -5.21 -20.76
C GLU A 151 34.56 -4.13 -19.99
N ALA A 152 34.62 -2.88 -20.47
CA ALA A 152 33.85 -1.76 -19.91
C ALA A 152 32.33 -1.83 -20.24
N ASP A 153 31.93 -2.63 -21.23
CA ASP A 153 30.52 -2.88 -21.56
C ASP A 153 29.95 -4.07 -20.77
N GLU A 154 30.75 -5.08 -20.40
CA GLU A 154 30.27 -6.19 -19.54
C GLU A 154 30.15 -5.77 -18.06
N ALA A 155 30.98 -4.86 -17.57
CA ALA A 155 30.88 -4.33 -16.19
C ALA A 155 29.61 -3.47 -15.95
N LYS A 156 28.97 -2.97 -17.02
CA LYS A 156 27.74 -2.17 -16.93
C LYS A 156 26.44 -2.97 -16.98
N GLU A 157 26.48 -4.28 -17.28
CA GLU A 157 25.26 -5.08 -17.44
C GLU A 157 24.81 -5.84 -16.18
N GLU A 158 25.52 -5.74 -15.05
CA GLU A 158 25.06 -6.26 -13.75
C GLU A 158 25.07 -5.22 -12.61
N GLU A 159 24.70 -3.96 -12.87
CA GLU A 159 24.07 -3.17 -11.80
C GLU A 159 22.67 -3.78 -11.54
N LYS A 160 22.61 -4.93 -10.85
CA LYS A 160 21.39 -5.32 -10.16
C LYS A 160 21.14 -4.22 -9.14
N GLU A 161 20.13 -3.38 -9.38
CA GLU A 161 19.64 -2.42 -8.39
C GLU A 161 19.58 -3.14 -7.04
N ASP A 162 20.34 -2.65 -6.05
CA ASP A 162 20.31 -3.22 -4.71
C ASP A 162 18.90 -3.02 -4.16
N GLU A 163 18.08 -4.07 -4.31
CA GLU A 163 16.66 -4.03 -3.93
C GLU A 163 16.47 -4.05 -2.41
N GLY A 164 17.57 -4.01 -1.64
CA GLY A 164 17.64 -4.10 -0.20
C GLY A 164 17.27 -5.48 0.34
N TYR A 165 17.43 -5.63 1.65
CA TYR A 165 16.98 -6.84 2.35
C TYR A 165 15.47 -7.06 2.15
N LYS A 166 15.09 -8.26 1.67
CA LYS A 166 13.70 -8.66 1.49
C LYS A 166 13.20 -9.46 2.69
N PRO A 167 12.20 -8.95 3.45
CA PRO A 167 11.62 -9.69 4.56
C PRO A 167 10.82 -10.91 4.08
N GLN A 168 10.58 -11.86 4.98
CA GLN A 168 9.72 -13.00 4.68
C GLN A 168 8.26 -12.55 4.59
N GLU A 169 7.62 -12.82 3.45
CA GLU A 169 6.20 -12.54 3.22
C GLU A 169 5.38 -13.84 3.18
N ILE A 170 4.40 -13.96 4.07
CA ILE A 170 3.46 -15.09 4.12
C ILE A 170 2.10 -14.59 3.65
N LYS A 171 1.73 -14.95 2.43
CA LYS A 171 0.39 -14.66 1.88
C LYS A 171 -0.65 -15.61 2.47
N ILE A 172 -1.61 -15.03 3.20
CA ILE A 172 -2.75 -15.77 3.72
C ILE A 172 -3.82 -15.82 2.63
N SER A 173 -4.19 -17.02 2.21
CA SER A 173 -5.28 -17.26 1.27
C SER A 173 -6.29 -18.19 1.91
N VAL A 174 -7.54 -17.73 1.99
CA VAL A 174 -8.67 -18.52 2.47
C VAL A 174 -9.55 -18.83 1.27
N MET A 175 -9.61 -20.09 0.90
CA MET A 175 -10.52 -20.57 -0.14
C MET A 175 -11.82 -21.02 0.51
N ALA A 176 -12.93 -20.53 -0.02
CA ALA A 176 -14.27 -20.94 0.38
C ALA A 176 -15.13 -21.13 -0.87
N ASP A 177 -16.03 -22.10 -0.82
CA ASP A 177 -17.05 -22.26 -1.85
C ASP A 177 -17.98 -21.05 -1.80
N ARG A 178 -18.03 -20.30 -2.91
CA ARG A 178 -18.98 -19.21 -3.06
C ARG A 178 -20.33 -19.79 -3.43
N ASP A 179 -21.37 -19.42 -2.69
CA ASP A 179 -22.75 -19.70 -3.09
C ASP A 179 -23.06 -18.86 -4.34
N ILE A 180 -23.08 -19.53 -5.49
CA ILE A 180 -23.36 -18.93 -6.79
C ILE A 180 -24.76 -19.38 -7.18
N PRO A 181 -25.75 -18.47 -7.23
CA PRO A 181 -27.09 -18.81 -7.71
C PRO A 181 -27.03 -19.47 -9.09
N GLU A 182 -27.68 -20.62 -9.23
CA GLU A 182 -27.81 -21.33 -10.51
C GLU A 182 -29.12 -20.96 -11.21
N GLY A 183 -29.09 -20.93 -12.54
CA GLY A 183 -30.27 -20.70 -13.39
C GLY A 183 -30.14 -19.53 -14.35
N GLU A 184 -31.23 -19.26 -15.06
CA GLU A 184 -31.35 -18.22 -16.08
C GLU A 184 -32.50 -17.27 -15.73
N LEU A 185 -32.19 -15.98 -15.61
CA LEU A 185 -33.14 -14.91 -15.30
C LEU A 185 -33.04 -13.81 -16.36
N VAL A 186 -34.19 -13.34 -16.83
CA VAL A 186 -34.29 -12.18 -17.72
C VAL A 186 -35.03 -11.07 -17.01
N LEU A 187 -34.38 -9.91 -16.87
CA LEU A 187 -35.04 -8.67 -16.48
C LEU A 187 -35.49 -7.97 -17.75
N ARG A 188 -36.80 -7.86 -17.95
CA ARG A 188 -37.39 -7.40 -19.21
C ARG A 188 -38.00 -6.00 -19.12
N GLY A 189 -37.72 -5.18 -20.13
CA GLY A 189 -38.38 -3.89 -20.36
C GLY A 189 -37.83 -2.71 -19.56
N ALA A 190 -36.63 -2.84 -18.97
CA ALA A 190 -36.02 -1.76 -18.20
C ALA A 190 -35.46 -0.65 -19.10
N THR A 191 -35.30 0.55 -18.55
CA THR A 191 -34.29 1.50 -19.05
C THR A 191 -32.95 1.15 -18.40
N VAL A 192 -31.95 0.78 -19.18
CA VAL A 192 -30.63 0.41 -18.66
C VAL A 192 -29.64 1.55 -18.94
N ILE A 193 -28.96 2.01 -17.89
CA ILE A 193 -27.81 2.92 -18.01
C ILE A 193 -26.56 2.05 -17.88
N THR A 194 -25.75 1.94 -18.93
CA THR A 194 -24.65 0.96 -18.97
C THR A 194 -23.35 1.48 -18.34
N MET A 195 -23.24 2.81 -18.21
CA MET A 195 -22.00 3.53 -17.88
C MET A 195 -20.90 3.39 -18.94
N ASP A 196 -21.24 2.92 -20.15
CA ASP A 196 -20.38 3.07 -21.33
C ASP A 196 -20.66 4.43 -21.98
N GLY A 197 -19.93 5.45 -21.53
CA GLY A 197 -20.18 6.84 -21.92
C GLY A 197 -21.60 7.28 -21.55
N ASP A 198 -22.33 7.79 -22.55
CA ASP A 198 -23.71 8.29 -22.40
C ASP A 198 -24.77 7.25 -22.83
N GLU A 199 -24.40 5.98 -23.00
CA GLU A 199 -25.32 4.95 -23.49
C GLU A 199 -26.45 4.66 -22.49
N ILE A 200 -27.68 4.80 -23.00
CA ILE A 200 -28.93 4.46 -22.32
C ILE A 200 -29.77 3.61 -23.27
N ILE A 201 -30.14 2.42 -22.82
CA ILE A 201 -30.94 1.47 -23.60
C ILE A 201 -32.36 1.44 -23.03
N GLU A 202 -33.32 2.02 -23.75
CA GLU A 202 -34.73 2.01 -23.36
C GLU A 202 -35.39 0.66 -23.73
N ASN A 203 -36.33 0.20 -22.88
CA ASN A 203 -37.05 -1.06 -23.09
C ASN A 203 -36.10 -2.24 -23.41
N ALA A 204 -35.05 -2.36 -22.61
CA ALA A 204 -34.01 -3.37 -22.73
C ALA A 204 -34.38 -4.68 -22.03
N ASP A 205 -33.82 -5.78 -22.54
CA ASP A 205 -33.79 -7.08 -21.86
C ASP A 205 -32.35 -7.32 -21.35
N LEU A 206 -32.22 -7.72 -20.08
CA LEU A 206 -30.95 -8.07 -19.43
C LEU A 206 -30.98 -9.53 -19.02
N VAL A 207 -30.04 -10.33 -19.53
CA VAL A 207 -29.98 -11.79 -19.37
C VAL A 207 -28.90 -12.15 -18.38
N ILE A 208 -29.27 -12.88 -17.33
CA ILE A 208 -28.38 -13.34 -16.26
C ILE A 208 -28.34 -14.87 -16.29
N ARG A 209 -27.14 -15.44 -16.30
CA ARG A 209 -26.88 -16.87 -16.14
C ARG A 209 -25.88 -17.09 -15.02
N ASN A 210 -26.22 -17.92 -14.04
CA ASN A 210 -25.33 -18.34 -12.96
C ASN A 210 -24.53 -17.17 -12.32
N ASN A 211 -25.21 -16.10 -11.89
CA ASN A 211 -24.62 -14.87 -11.32
C ASN A 211 -23.77 -14.00 -12.29
N ARG A 212 -23.90 -14.20 -13.61
CA ARG A 212 -23.23 -13.38 -14.62
C ARG A 212 -24.25 -12.79 -15.59
N ILE A 213 -24.10 -11.51 -15.90
CA ILE A 213 -24.82 -10.88 -17.01
C ILE A 213 -24.17 -11.42 -18.30
N VAL A 214 -24.97 -12.06 -19.15
CA VAL A 214 -24.52 -12.64 -20.42
C VAL A 214 -25.04 -11.88 -21.64
N GLY A 215 -25.95 -10.93 -21.43
CA GLY A 215 -26.44 -10.05 -22.49
C GLY A 215 -27.21 -8.86 -21.93
N VAL A 216 -27.03 -7.72 -22.57
CA VAL A 216 -27.82 -6.49 -22.37
C VAL A 216 -28.05 -5.90 -23.76
N GLY A 217 -29.28 -5.53 -24.08
CA GLY A 217 -29.59 -4.92 -25.37
C GLY A 217 -31.05 -4.53 -25.46
N ALA A 218 -31.42 -3.83 -26.53
CA ALA A 218 -32.81 -3.47 -26.74
C ALA A 218 -33.65 -4.75 -26.92
N ARG A 219 -34.95 -4.63 -26.69
CA ARG A 219 -35.86 -5.77 -26.79
C ARG A 219 -35.78 -6.44 -28.16
N GLY A 220 -35.41 -7.73 -28.16
CA GLY A 220 -35.24 -8.54 -29.37
C GLY A 220 -33.82 -8.58 -29.93
N GLU A 221 -32.86 -7.83 -29.35
CA GLU A 221 -31.45 -7.85 -29.76
C GLU A 221 -30.62 -8.89 -29.01
N VAL A 222 -31.05 -9.27 -27.80
CA VAL A 222 -30.40 -10.30 -26.99
C VAL A 222 -31.12 -11.64 -27.11
N GLU A 223 -30.34 -12.71 -27.24
CA GLU A 223 -30.87 -14.07 -27.23
C GLU A 223 -31.39 -14.43 -25.83
N ILE A 224 -32.62 -14.95 -25.79
CA ILE A 224 -33.29 -15.32 -24.55
C ILE A 224 -33.27 -16.83 -24.43
N PRO A 225 -32.56 -17.38 -23.42
CA PRO A 225 -32.51 -18.82 -23.23
C PRO A 225 -33.90 -19.43 -23.01
N SER A 226 -34.12 -20.62 -23.57
CA SER A 226 -35.36 -21.34 -23.40
C SER A 226 -35.54 -21.79 -21.95
N GLY A 227 -36.64 -21.38 -21.31
CA GLY A 227 -36.93 -21.74 -19.92
C GLY A 227 -36.35 -20.78 -18.89
N ALA A 228 -35.74 -19.66 -19.31
CA ALA A 228 -35.36 -18.59 -18.40
C ALA A 228 -36.59 -18.04 -17.66
N ASP A 229 -36.42 -17.76 -16.36
CA ASP A 229 -37.42 -17.02 -15.59
C ASP A 229 -37.44 -15.57 -16.08
N ILE A 230 -38.62 -15.04 -16.41
CA ILE A 230 -38.75 -13.70 -16.97
C ILE A 230 -39.44 -12.81 -15.96
N LYS A 231 -38.71 -11.80 -15.49
CA LYS A 231 -39.23 -10.77 -14.60
C LYS A 231 -39.45 -9.48 -15.37
N ASP A 232 -40.71 -9.11 -15.50
CA ASP A 232 -41.09 -7.81 -16.06
C ASP A 232 -40.71 -6.69 -15.09
N VAL A 233 -39.86 -5.78 -15.57
CA VAL A 233 -39.37 -4.59 -14.88
C VAL A 233 -39.64 -3.34 -15.71
N SER A 234 -40.67 -3.37 -16.56
CA SER A 234 -41.10 -2.24 -17.37
C SER A 234 -41.32 -0.97 -16.54
N GLY A 235 -40.82 0.16 -17.04
CA GLY A 235 -40.88 1.45 -16.37
C GLY A 235 -39.91 1.60 -15.18
N LYS A 236 -39.00 0.64 -14.96
CA LYS A 236 -37.90 0.75 -14.00
C LYS A 236 -36.59 1.06 -14.70
N THR A 237 -35.66 1.62 -13.93
CA THR A 237 -34.29 1.86 -14.38
C THR A 237 -33.34 0.86 -13.73
N ILE A 238 -32.45 0.28 -14.52
CA ILE A 238 -31.34 -0.55 -14.05
C ILE A 238 -30.04 0.24 -14.27
N ILE A 239 -29.21 0.26 -13.23
CA ILE A 239 -27.88 0.87 -13.23
C ILE A 239 -26.87 -0.17 -12.69
N PRO A 240 -25.56 -0.01 -12.93
CA PRO A 240 -24.56 -0.84 -12.27
C PRO A 240 -24.68 -0.72 -10.75
N GLY A 241 -24.36 -1.81 -10.05
CA GLY A 241 -24.32 -1.79 -8.59
C GLY A 241 -23.30 -0.75 -8.10
N PHE A 242 -23.65 -0.03 -7.04
CA PHE A 242 -22.73 0.94 -6.45
C PHE A 242 -21.51 0.22 -5.85
N VAL A 243 -20.35 0.88 -5.96
CA VAL A 243 -19.10 0.45 -5.36
C VAL A 243 -18.76 1.41 -4.23
N ASP A 244 -18.60 0.86 -3.03
CA ASP A 244 -18.10 1.60 -1.87
C ASP A 244 -16.62 1.25 -1.67
N THR A 245 -15.75 2.25 -1.80
CA THR A 245 -14.31 2.10 -1.63
C THR A 245 -13.85 2.38 -0.21
N HIS A 246 -14.74 2.81 0.68
CA HIS A 246 -14.39 3.17 2.05
C HIS A 246 -15.54 2.87 3.02
N ALA A 247 -15.56 1.64 3.51
CA ALA A 247 -16.52 1.18 4.52
C ALA A 247 -15.82 0.63 5.76
N HIS A 248 -16.46 0.80 6.91
CA HIS A 248 -16.11 0.18 8.18
C HIS A 248 -17.29 -0.71 8.57
N PHE A 249 -17.06 -2.02 8.69
CA PHE A 249 -18.10 -3.04 8.91
C PHE A 249 -18.04 -3.63 10.31
#